data_AF-A0A6A0AFH1-F1
#
_entry.id   AF-A0A6A0AFH1-F1
#
_cell.length_a   1.000
_cell.length_b   1.000
_cell.length_c   1.000
_cell.angle_alpha   90.00
_cell.angle_beta   90.00
_cell.angle_gamma   90.00
#
_symmetry.space_group_name_H-M   'P 1'
#
loop_
_entity.id
_entity.type
_entity.pdbx_description
1 polymer ?
#
loop_
_entity_poly.entity_id
_entity_poly.type
_entity_poly.pdbx_seq_one_letter_code
_entity_poly.pdbx_strand_id
1 'polypeptide(L)'
;MPGTQAPHQARAAPEAVLLALRKLATEEYAGPAELEQMSVHALKGRLAARGIDCSKAVEKRELLTLLEADGGSSASSCSVCCEDYVAGDAVRVLGCRHKYHVECIDRWLLTATDYSRQPACPMCNHPLLSSTT
;
A
#
# COMPACT_ATOMS: atom_id res chain seq x y z
N MET A 1 -41.38 -12.23 -16.21
CA MET A 1 -40.40 -11.84 -15.17
C MET A 1 -39.18 -11.25 -15.87
N PRO A 2 -39.04 -9.91 -15.97
CA PRO A 2 -37.81 -9.32 -16.49
C PRO A 2 -36.73 -9.44 -15.40
N GLY A 3 -35.66 -10.18 -15.69
CA GLY A 3 -34.52 -10.32 -14.79
C GLY A 3 -33.77 -9.01 -14.70
N THR A 4 -33.68 -8.46 -13.48
CA THR A 4 -32.87 -7.28 -13.16
C THR A 4 -31.40 -7.62 -13.39
N GLN A 5 -30.85 -7.19 -14.53
CA GLN A 5 -29.40 -7.21 -14.75
C GLN A 5 -28.77 -6.23 -13.75
N ALA A 6 -27.91 -6.75 -12.88
CA ALA A 6 -27.09 -5.93 -11.98
C ALA A 6 -26.29 -4.90 -12.82
N PRO A 7 -26.07 -3.68 -12.31
CA PRO A 7 -25.33 -2.67 -13.05
C PRO A 7 -23.93 -3.21 -13.36
N HIS A 8 -23.61 -3.25 -14.65
CA HIS A 8 -22.28 -3.55 -15.15
C HIS A 8 -21.35 -2.47 -14.57
N GLN A 9 -20.62 -2.80 -13.50
CA GLN A 9 -19.67 -1.86 -12.90
C GLN A 9 -18.68 -1.45 -14.01
N ALA A 10 -18.52 -0.13 -14.22
CA ALA A 10 -17.63 0.38 -15.24
C ALA A 10 -16.22 -0.14 -14.96
N ARG A 11 -15.62 -0.84 -15.94
CA ARG A 11 -14.22 -1.29 -15.84
C ARG A 11 -13.34 -0.06 -15.56
N ALA A 12 -12.54 -0.15 -14.50
CA ALA A 12 -11.45 0.80 -14.32
C ALA A 12 -10.51 0.69 -15.52
N ALA A 13 -10.22 1.83 -16.15
CA ALA A 13 -9.31 1.85 -17.28
C ALA A 13 -7.86 1.61 -16.80
N PRO A 14 -7.06 0.77 -17.49
CA PRO A 14 -5.70 0.43 -17.05
C PRO A 14 -4.81 1.66 -16.81
N GLU A 15 -4.97 2.71 -17.61
CA GLU A 15 -4.23 3.97 -17.45
C GLU A 15 -4.54 4.68 -16.12
N ALA A 16 -5.79 4.60 -15.64
CA ALA A 16 -6.18 5.17 -14.37
C ALA A 16 -5.52 4.42 -13.21
N VAL A 17 -5.43 3.09 -13.31
CA VAL A 17 -4.72 2.25 -12.33
C VAL A 17 -3.23 2.57 -12.31
N LEU A 18 -2.58 2.65 -13.48
CA LEU A 18 -1.16 3.02 -13.56
C LEU A 18 -0.88 4.41 -12.97
N LEU A 19 -1.75 5.39 -13.23
CA LEU A 19 -1.64 6.72 -12.64
C LEU A 19 -1.81 6.69 -11.12
N ALA A 20 -2.74 5.87 -10.60
CA ALA A 20 -2.92 5.70 -9.17
C ALA A 20 -1.71 5.01 -8.52
N LEU A 21 -1.17 3.94 -9.13
CA LEU A 21 0.03 3.25 -8.64
C LEU A 21 1.22 4.20 -8.49
N ARG A 22 1.43 5.10 -9.46
CA ARG A 22 2.50 6.12 -9.41
C ARG A 22 2.40 7.08 -8.23
N LYS A 23 1.21 7.26 -7.65
CA LYS A 23 0.98 8.14 -6.49
C LYS A 23 1.18 7.43 -5.16
N LEU A 24 1.28 6.09 -5.17
CA LEU A 24 1.45 5.31 -3.95
C LEU A 24 2.91 5.31 -3.50
N ALA A 25 3.09 5.34 -2.18
CA ALA A 25 4.42 5.26 -1.58
C ALA A 25 5.09 3.94 -1.97
N THR A 26 6.32 4.04 -2.44
CA THR A 26 7.22 2.91 -2.68
C THR A 26 8.47 3.13 -1.84
N GLU A 27 8.85 2.13 -1.06
CA GLU A 27 10.01 2.19 -0.19
C GLU A 27 10.75 0.86 -0.20
N GLU A 28 12.02 0.89 0.20
CA GLU A 28 12.75 -0.33 0.48
C GLU A 28 12.31 -0.86 1.85
N TYR A 29 12.03 -2.16 1.91
CA TYR A 29 11.73 -2.83 3.17
C TYR A 29 12.95 -2.72 4.09
N ALA A 30 12.68 -2.39 5.34
CA ALA A 30 13.66 -2.41 6.40
C ALA A 30 13.01 -3.09 7.60
N GLY A 31 13.67 -4.10 8.15
CA GLY A 31 13.20 -4.77 9.36
C GLY A 31 13.24 -3.85 10.59
N PRO A 32 12.72 -4.31 11.74
CA PRO A 32 12.75 -3.55 12.99
C PRO A 32 14.18 -3.09 13.36
N ALA A 33 15.17 -3.98 13.23
CA ALA A 33 16.56 -3.69 13.54
C ALA A 33 17.17 -2.63 12.60
N GLU A 34 16.90 -2.70 11.28
CA GLU A 34 17.36 -1.67 10.35
C GLU A 34 16.67 -0.32 10.59
N LEU A 35 15.36 -0.31 10.85
CA LEU A 35 14.61 0.91 11.20
C LEU A 35 15.19 1.59 12.44
N GLU A 36 15.53 0.81 13.46
CA GLU A 36 16.22 1.28 14.67
C GLU A 36 17.61 1.85 14.41
N GLN A 37 18.26 1.53 13.28
CA GLN A 37 19.56 2.10 12.89
C GLN A 37 19.42 3.34 12.00
N MET A 38 18.27 3.57 11.38
CA MET A 38 18.05 4.74 10.50
C MET A 38 18.13 6.06 11.27
N SER A 39 18.48 7.13 10.56
CA SER A 39 18.42 8.49 11.10
C SER A 39 16.97 8.96 11.30
N VAL A 40 16.76 9.90 12.23
CA VAL A 40 15.45 10.56 12.42
C VAL A 40 14.93 11.16 11.12
N HIS A 41 15.82 11.76 10.32
CA HIS A 41 15.45 12.33 9.02
C HIS A 41 14.89 11.28 8.05
N ALA A 42 15.53 10.10 7.97
CA ALA A 42 15.07 9.02 7.10
C ALA A 42 13.70 8.46 7.56
N LEU A 43 13.50 8.30 8.87
CA LEU A 43 12.21 7.86 9.42
C LEU A 43 11.09 8.87 9.13
N LYS A 44 11.36 10.18 9.29
CA LYS A 44 10.43 11.24 8.92
C LYS A 44 10.12 11.24 7.43
N GLY A 45 11.12 10.99 6.58
CA GLY A 45 10.95 10.86 5.13
C GLY A 45 10.00 9.72 4.75
N ARG A 46 10.13 8.55 5.39
CA ARG A 46 9.21 7.42 5.17
C ARG A 46 7.78 7.74 5.61
N LEU A 47 7.60 8.35 6.78
CA LEU A 47 6.29 8.78 7.25
C LEU A 47 5.64 9.80 6.30
N ALA A 48 6.42 10.79 5.84
CA ALA A 48 5.94 11.80 4.90
C ALA A 48 5.56 11.19 3.53
N ALA A 49 6.35 10.23 3.02
CA ALA A 49 6.04 9.52 1.78
C ALA A 49 4.71 8.75 1.86
N ARG A 50 4.34 8.29 3.06
CA ARG A 50 3.04 7.66 3.34
C ARG A 50 1.93 8.65 3.70
N GLY A 51 2.21 9.96 3.67
CA GLY A 51 1.26 11.01 4.03
C GLY A 51 0.95 11.10 5.53
N ILE A 52 1.85 10.62 6.39
CA ILE A 52 1.66 10.60 7.84
C ILE A 52 2.34 11.83 8.44
N ASP A 53 1.55 12.67 9.09
CA ASP A 53 2.08 13.78 9.87
C ASP A 53 2.82 13.26 11.10
N CYS A 54 4.10 13.61 11.20
CA CYS A 54 4.96 13.31 12.33
C CYS A 54 5.47 14.58 13.02
N SER A 55 4.83 15.74 12.78
CA SER A 55 5.24 17.03 13.34
C SER A 55 5.29 17.04 14.88
N LYS A 56 4.46 16.20 15.52
CA LYS A 56 4.42 16.05 16.97
C LYS A 56 5.39 14.99 17.52
N ALA A 57 6.04 14.21 16.66
CA ALA A 57 6.99 13.20 17.08
C ALA A 57 8.35 13.87 17.34
N VAL A 58 8.72 13.93 18.62
CA VAL A 58 9.92 14.60 19.11
C VAL A 58 11.07 13.60 19.23
N GLU A 59 10.77 12.33 19.52
CA GLU A 59 11.76 11.27 19.71
C GLU A 59 11.77 10.26 18.56
N LYS A 60 12.93 9.63 18.33
CA LYS A 60 13.08 8.56 17.34
C LYS A 60 12.10 7.41 17.57
N ARG A 61 11.89 7.04 18.83
CA ARG A 61 11.01 5.93 19.20
C ARG A 61 9.57 6.17 18.79
N GLU A 62 9.08 7.40 18.89
CA GLU A 62 7.73 7.77 18.45
C GLU A 62 7.56 7.60 16.93
N LEU A 63 8.60 7.94 16.15
CA LEU A 63 8.61 7.74 14.70
C LEU A 63 8.56 6.26 14.32
N LEU A 64 9.28 5.41 15.06
CA LEU A 64 9.25 3.95 14.87
C LEU A 64 7.84 3.40 15.16
N THR A 65 7.25 3.76 16.30
CA THR A 65 5.88 3.36 16.64
C THR A 65 4.87 3.78 15.58
N LEU A 66 5.01 4.98 15.00
CA LEU A 66 4.14 5.43 13.91
C LEU A 66 4.29 4.59 12.64
N LEU A 67 5.52 4.22 12.27
CA LEU A 67 5.79 3.37 11.10
C LEU A 67 5.25 1.94 11.25
N GLU A 68 5.28 1.41 12.48
CA GLU A 68 4.76 0.11 12.85
C GLU A 68 3.22 0.10 12.83
N ALA A 69 2.59 1.07 13.50
CA ALA A 69 1.13 1.19 13.58
C ALA A 69 0.48 1.42 12.20
N ASP A 70 1.20 2.09 11.31
CA ASP A 70 0.74 2.39 9.96
C ASP A 70 0.73 1.16 9.05
N GLY A 71 1.55 0.13 9.29
CA GLY A 71 1.73 -0.98 8.33
C GLY A 71 0.56 -1.94 8.14
N GLY A 72 -0.60 -1.74 8.80
CA GLY A 72 -1.84 -2.54 8.64
C GLY A 72 -1.74 -4.01 9.05
N SER A 73 -0.54 -4.55 9.19
CA SER A 73 -0.29 -5.86 9.74
C SER A 73 1.17 -5.88 10.18
N SER A 74 1.40 -6.46 11.34
CA SER A 74 2.67 -7.01 11.79
C SER A 74 3.23 -8.09 10.84
N ALA A 75 2.72 -8.20 9.61
CA ALA A 75 3.16 -9.13 8.59
C ALA A 75 4.53 -8.70 8.07
N SER A 76 5.54 -9.43 8.51
CA SER A 76 6.86 -9.49 7.90
C SER A 76 6.83 -10.17 6.52
N SER A 77 5.66 -10.39 5.92
CA SER A 77 5.48 -11.12 4.66
C SER A 77 4.43 -10.49 3.73
N CYS A 78 4.58 -10.76 2.43
CA CYS A 78 3.64 -10.35 1.41
C CYS A 78 2.50 -11.36 1.31
N SER A 79 1.26 -10.92 1.54
CA SER A 79 0.10 -11.82 1.48
C SER A 79 -0.33 -12.24 0.06
N VAL A 80 0.38 -11.78 -0.97
CA VAL A 80 0.12 -12.13 -2.39
C VAL A 80 1.00 -13.30 -2.83
N CYS A 81 2.31 -13.23 -2.58
CA CYS A 81 3.24 -14.34 -2.87
C CYS A 81 3.48 -15.27 -1.67
N CYS A 82 3.04 -14.87 -0.47
CA CYS A 82 3.27 -15.57 0.80
C CYS A 82 4.75 -15.68 1.22
N GLU A 83 5.62 -14.82 0.69
CA GLU A 83 7.04 -14.76 1.04
C GLU A 83 7.32 -13.67 2.08
N ASP A 84 8.27 -13.93 2.97
CA ASP A 84 8.78 -12.93 3.91
C ASP A 84 9.52 -11.82 3.16
N TYR A 85 9.40 -10.59 3.67
CA TYR A 85 10.18 -9.47 3.17
C TYR A 85 11.62 -9.56 3.64
N VAL A 86 12.53 -9.21 2.74
CA VAL A 86 13.95 -9.06 3.05
C VAL A 86 14.39 -7.61 2.91
N ALA A 87 15.44 -7.23 3.64
CA ALA A 87 16.01 -5.89 3.58
C ALA A 87 16.32 -5.49 2.13
N GLY A 88 15.83 -4.34 1.69
CA GLY A 88 16.00 -3.85 0.32
C GLY A 88 14.89 -4.25 -0.65
N ASP A 89 13.93 -5.10 -0.26
CA ASP A 89 12.77 -5.40 -1.11
C ASP A 89 11.99 -4.13 -1.43
N ALA A 90 11.67 -3.93 -2.72
CA ALA A 90 10.79 -2.85 -3.12
C ALA A 90 9.35 -3.15 -2.70
N VAL A 91 8.88 -2.44 -1.68
CA VAL A 91 7.52 -2.59 -1.15
C VAL A 91 6.67 -1.37 -1.46
N ARG A 92 5.43 -1.62 -1.90
CA ARG A 92 4.43 -0.59 -2.11
C ARG A 92 3.48 -0.55 -0.94
N VAL A 93 3.21 0.66 -0.45
CA VAL A 93 2.23 0.92 0.61
C VAL A 93 0.99 1.53 -0.03
N LEU A 94 -0.16 0.86 0.12
CA LEU A 94 -1.44 1.36 -0.39
C LEU A 94 -1.97 2.51 0.49
N GLY A 95 -2.97 3.26 0.02
CA GLY A 95 -3.63 4.31 0.84
C GLY A 95 -4.33 3.77 2.10
N CYS A 96 -4.71 2.49 2.09
CA CYS A 96 -5.18 1.76 3.28
C CYS A 96 -4.05 1.22 4.18
N ARG A 97 -2.80 1.56 3.84
CA ARG A 97 -1.56 1.33 4.58
C ARG A 97 -1.04 -0.11 4.65
N HIS A 98 -1.70 -1.06 3.99
CA HIS A 98 -1.15 -2.40 3.77
C HIS A 98 0.02 -2.38 2.78
N LYS A 99 1.00 -3.27 3.03
CA LYS A 99 2.25 -3.38 2.26
C LYS A 99 2.29 -4.68 1.46
N TYR A 100 2.93 -4.63 0.30
CA TYR A 100 3.16 -5.75 -0.61
C TYR A 100 4.44 -5.50 -1.39
N HIS A 101 5.09 -6.53 -1.95
CA HIS A 101 6.07 -6.30 -3.01
C HIS A 101 5.43 -5.52 -4.15
N VAL A 102 6.16 -4.56 -4.71
CA VAL A 102 5.71 -3.72 -5.83
C VAL A 102 5.14 -4.57 -6.97
N GLU A 103 5.89 -5.59 -7.40
CA GLU A 103 5.48 -6.47 -8.50
C GLU A 103 4.19 -7.24 -8.19
N CYS A 104 4.05 -7.71 -6.96
CA CYS A 104 2.90 -8.50 -6.52
C CYS A 104 1.61 -7.68 -6.57
N ILE A 105 1.62 -6.49 -5.95
CA ILE A 105 0.40 -5.68 -5.86
C ILE A 105 0.08 -4.95 -7.17
N ASP A 106 1.09 -4.53 -7.95
CA ASP A 106 0.86 -3.88 -9.23
C ASP A 106 0.19 -4.86 -10.21
N ARG A 107 0.68 -6.10 -10.26
CA ARG A 107 0.06 -7.16 -11.08
C ARG A 107 -1.35 -7.47 -10.62
N TRP A 108 -1.59 -7.57 -9.32
CA TRP A 108 -2.93 -7.80 -8.76
C TRP A 108 -3.93 -6.72 -9.20
N LEU A 109 -3.54 -5.44 -9.06
CA LEU A 109 -4.41 -4.31 -9.36
C LEU A 109 -4.63 -4.10 -10.86
N LEU A 110 -3.62 -4.34 -11.69
CA LEU A 110 -3.75 -4.27 -13.14
C LEU A 110 -4.66 -5.40 -13.66
N THR A 111 -4.46 -6.63 -13.21
CA THR A 111 -5.29 -7.78 -13.65
C THR A 111 -6.75 -7.65 -13.21
N ALA A 112 -7.05 -6.95 -12.11
CA ALA A 112 -8.43 -6.65 -11.72
C ALA A 112 -9.21 -5.92 -12.84
N THR A 113 -8.54 -5.08 -13.64
CA THR A 113 -9.16 -4.37 -14.77
C THR A 113 -9.55 -5.31 -15.92
N ASP A 114 -8.85 -6.44 -16.09
CA ASP A 114 -9.16 -7.45 -17.10
C ASP A 114 -10.37 -8.29 -16.70
N TYR A 115 -10.44 -8.65 -15.42
CA TYR A 115 -11.53 -9.46 -14.86
C TYR A 115 -12.78 -8.66 -14.49
N SER A 116 -12.87 -7.40 -14.91
CA SER A 116 -13.99 -6.49 -14.57
C SER A 116 -14.27 -6.38 -13.06
N ARG A 117 -13.21 -6.43 -12.24
CA ARG A 117 -13.28 -6.17 -10.80
C ARG A 117 -12.72 -4.79 -10.48
N GLN A 118 -13.20 -4.22 -9.39
CA GLN A 118 -12.61 -2.99 -8.85
C GLN A 118 -11.19 -3.29 -8.34
N PRO A 119 -10.16 -2.56 -8.79
CA PRO A 119 -8.83 -2.64 -8.19
C PRO A 119 -8.92 -2.21 -6.72
N ALA A 120 -8.59 -3.12 -5.81
CA ALA A 120 -8.71 -2.94 -4.37
C ALA A 120 -7.65 -3.74 -3.62
N CYS A 121 -7.40 -3.34 -2.36
CA CYS A 121 -6.47 -4.02 -1.45
C CYS A 121 -6.88 -5.49 -1.21
N PRO A 122 -5.99 -6.47 -1.42
CA PRO A 122 -6.26 -7.88 -1.12
C PRO A 122 -6.67 -8.17 0.33
N MET A 123 -6.14 -7.39 1.28
CA MET A 123 -6.35 -7.64 2.72
C MET A 123 -7.63 -7.01 3.28
N CYS A 124 -8.05 -5.84 2.79
CA CYS A 124 -9.17 -5.09 3.37
C CYS A 124 -10.21 -4.60 2.36
N ASN A 125 -10.07 -4.96 1.08
CA ASN A 125 -10.95 -4.53 -0.02
C ASN A 125 -11.09 -3.00 -0.18
N HIS A 126 -10.19 -2.20 0.43
CA HIS A 126 -10.19 -0.76 0.22
C HIS A 126 -9.87 -0.45 -1.26
N PRO A 127 -10.72 0.31 -1.97
CA PRO A 127 -10.50 0.62 -3.38
C PRO A 127 -9.21 1.39 -3.60
N LEU A 128 -8.51 1.09 -4.70
CA LEU A 128 -7.37 1.89 -5.15
C LEU A 128 -7.81 3.20 -5.79
N LEU A 129 -8.95 3.14 -6.49
CA LEU A 129 -9.57 4.25 -7.18
C LEU A 129 -10.80 4.64 -6.38
N SER A 130 -10.65 5.55 -5.42
CA SER A 130 -11.78 6.17 -4.75
C SER A 130 -12.30 7.27 -5.66
N SER A 131 -13.58 7.20 -6.06
CA SER A 131 -14.26 8.32 -6.71
C SER A 131 -14.25 9.48 -5.72
N THR A 132 -13.32 10.42 -5.89
CA THR A 132 -13.40 11.68 -5.17
C THR A 132 -14.54 12.44 -5.84
N THR A 133 -15.70 12.46 -5.19
CA THR A 133 -16.81 13.36 -5.53
C THR A 133 -16.36 14.80 -5.40
#